data_AF-G1UI27-F1
#
_entry.id   AF-G1UI27-F1
#
_cell.length_a   1.000
_cell.length_b   1.000
_cell.length_c   1.000
_cell.angle_alpha   90.00
_cell.angle_beta   90.00
_cell.angle_gamma   90.00
#
_symmetry.space_group_name_H-M   'P 1'
#
loop_
_entity.id
_entity.type
_entity.pdbx_description
1 polymer ?
#
loop_
_entity_poly.entity_id
_entity_poly.type
_entity_poly.pdbx_seq_one_letter_code
_entity_poly.pdbx_strand_id
1 'polypeptide(L)'
;MAFRRRTKSYPLFSQEFVIHNHADIGFCLVLCVLIGLMFEVTAKTAFLFILPQYNISVPTADSETVHYHYGPKDLVTILFYIFITIILHAVVQEYILDKISKRLHLSKVKHSKFNESGQLVVFHFTSVIWCFYVVVTEGYLTNPRSLWEDYPHVHLPFQVKFFYLCQLAYWLHALPELYFQK
;
A
#
# COMPACT_ATOMS: atom_id res chain seq x y z
N MET A 1 -45.96 3.65 -9.27
CA MET A 1 -45.45 2.97 -8.05
C MET A 1 -43.93 2.90 -8.12
N ALA A 2 -43.22 3.58 -7.23
CA ALA A 2 -41.76 3.53 -7.18
C ALA A 2 -41.33 2.16 -6.65
N PHE A 3 -40.59 1.40 -7.45
CA PHE A 3 -39.99 0.13 -7.05
C PHE A 3 -38.88 0.45 -6.03
N ARG A 4 -39.21 0.41 -4.74
CA ARG A 4 -38.22 0.57 -3.66
C ARG A 4 -37.27 -0.62 -3.79
N ARG A 5 -36.09 -0.39 -4.38
CA ARG A 5 -35.00 -1.38 -4.44
C ARG A 5 -34.77 -1.89 -3.01
N ARG A 6 -35.15 -3.14 -2.76
CA ARG A 6 -34.85 -3.84 -1.51
C ARG A 6 -33.32 -3.90 -1.42
N THR A 7 -32.74 -3.22 -0.44
CA THR A 7 -31.31 -3.35 -0.13
C THR A 7 -31.08 -4.82 0.19
N LYS A 8 -30.29 -5.52 -0.64
CA LYS A 8 -29.91 -6.91 -0.37
C LYS A 8 -29.13 -6.91 0.94
N SER A 9 -29.72 -7.45 1.99
CA SER A 9 -29.01 -7.71 3.25
C SER A 9 -28.26 -9.03 3.07
N TYR A 10 -26.95 -8.95 2.94
CA TYR A 10 -26.10 -10.14 2.89
C TYR A 10 -25.89 -10.68 4.32
N PRO A 11 -25.85 -12.01 4.53
CA PRO A 11 -25.48 -12.58 5.82
C PRO A 11 -24.08 -12.12 6.24
N LEU A 12 -23.88 -11.82 7.54
CA LEU A 12 -22.64 -11.23 8.10
C LEU A 12 -21.35 -12.07 7.91
N PHE A 13 -21.45 -13.29 7.38
CA PHE A 13 -20.30 -14.16 7.04
C PHE A 13 -20.38 -14.76 5.63
N SER A 14 -21.29 -14.25 4.80
CA SER A 14 -21.32 -14.64 3.39
C SER A 14 -20.10 -14.07 2.66
N GLN A 15 -19.60 -14.81 1.66
CA GLN A 15 -18.55 -14.33 0.76
C GLN A 15 -18.91 -12.97 0.13
N GLU A 16 -20.18 -12.81 -0.27
CA GLU A 16 -20.72 -11.57 -0.82
C GLU A 16 -20.61 -10.37 0.14
N PHE A 17 -20.78 -10.58 1.45
CA PHE A 17 -20.64 -9.53 2.45
C PHE A 17 -19.18 -9.06 2.56
N VAL A 18 -18.22 -9.99 2.53
CA VAL A 18 -16.79 -9.66 2.59
C VAL A 18 -16.36 -8.91 1.34
N ILE A 19 -16.80 -9.36 0.15
CA ILE A 19 -16.50 -8.68 -1.12
C ILE A 19 -17.07 -7.27 -1.12
N HIS A 20 -18.31 -7.06 -0.64
CA HIS A 20 -18.92 -5.74 -0.66
C HIS A 20 -18.29 -4.76 0.35
N ASN A 21 -17.87 -5.24 1.53
CA ASN A 21 -17.37 -4.38 2.62
C ASN A 21 -15.85 -4.52 2.85
N HIS A 22 -15.09 -5.02 1.86
CA HIS A 22 -13.66 -5.32 2.00
C HIS A 22 -12.84 -4.09 2.43
N ALA A 23 -13.15 -2.91 1.89
CA ALA A 23 -12.48 -1.66 2.23
C ALA A 23 -12.76 -1.25 3.69
N ASP A 24 -14.01 -1.37 4.15
CA ASP A 24 -14.40 -1.04 5.52
C ASP A 24 -13.79 -2.01 6.54
N ILE A 25 -13.74 -3.31 6.20
CA ILE A 25 -13.07 -4.34 7.04
C ILE A 25 -11.58 -4.03 7.15
N GLY A 26 -10.91 -3.74 6.02
CA GLY A 26 -9.51 -3.32 6.01
C GLY A 26 -9.28 -2.06 6.84
N PHE A 27 -10.16 -1.06 6.71
CA PHE A 27 -10.12 0.17 7.48
C PHE A 27 -10.25 -0.08 8.98
N CYS A 28 -11.18 -0.93 9.40
CA CYS A 28 -11.32 -1.32 10.81
C CYS A 28 -10.03 -1.97 11.35
N LEU A 29 -9.38 -2.86 10.59
CA LEU A 29 -8.13 -3.51 11.00
C LEU A 29 -6.98 -2.50 11.14
N VAL A 30 -6.84 -1.59 10.18
CA VAL A 30 -5.84 -0.52 10.25
C VAL A 30 -6.09 0.37 11.46
N LEU A 31 -7.34 0.77 11.69
CA LEU A 31 -7.71 1.62 12.83
C LEU A 31 -7.41 0.94 14.18
N CYS A 32 -7.63 -0.37 14.31
CA CYS A 32 -7.24 -1.12 15.50
C CYS A 32 -5.73 -1.04 15.77
N VAL A 33 -4.89 -1.17 14.74
CA VAL A 33 -3.42 -1.04 14.88
C VAL A 33 -3.03 0.39 15.26
N LEU A 34 -3.67 1.40 14.66
CA LEU A 34 -3.42 2.81 14.96
C LEU A 34 -3.84 3.17 16.40
N ILE A 35 -4.99 2.68 16.88
CA ILE A 35 -5.38 2.83 18.29
C ILE A 35 -4.38 2.13 19.21
N GLY A 36 -3.84 0.99 18.78
CA GLY A 36 -2.77 0.28 19.49
C GLY A 36 -1.51 1.13 19.70
N LEU A 37 -1.26 2.19 18.90
CA LEU A 37 -0.17 3.13 19.16
C LEU A 37 -0.42 4.04 20.35
N MET A 38 -1.68 4.25 20.76
CA MET A 38 -2.02 5.19 21.83
C MET A 38 -1.61 4.69 23.22
N PHE A 39 -1.41 3.38 23.40
CA PHE A 39 -1.00 2.80 24.67
C PHE A 39 0.43 2.26 24.58
N GLU A 40 1.27 2.60 25.56
CA GLU A 40 2.69 2.25 25.58
C GLU A 40 2.95 0.73 25.46
N VAL A 41 2.10 -0.08 26.10
CA VAL A 41 2.22 -1.55 26.08
C VAL A 41 1.96 -2.12 24.68
N THR A 42 0.94 -1.61 23.99
CA THR A 42 0.56 -2.08 22.64
C THR A 42 1.35 -1.41 21.52
N ALA A 43 1.95 -0.24 21.79
CA ALA A 43 2.72 0.51 20.80
C ALA A 43 3.91 -0.28 20.25
N LYS A 44 4.61 -1.05 21.10
CA LYS A 44 5.72 -1.92 20.66
C LYS A 44 5.27 -2.93 19.61
N THR A 45 4.07 -3.48 19.77
CA THR A 45 3.46 -4.41 18.82
C THR A 45 2.98 -3.68 17.57
N ALA A 46 2.37 -2.51 17.70
CA ALA A 46 1.91 -1.71 16.56
C ALA A 46 3.07 -1.22 15.67
N PHE A 47 4.21 -0.84 16.25
CA PHE A 47 5.41 -0.44 15.49
C PHE A 47 5.96 -1.56 14.59
N LEU A 48 5.74 -2.82 14.95
CA LEU A 48 6.12 -3.96 14.11
C LEU A 48 5.36 -3.96 12.77
N PHE A 49 4.12 -3.48 12.77
CA PHE A 49 3.29 -3.38 11.57
C PHE A 49 3.62 -2.13 10.73
N ILE A 50 4.02 -1.02 11.36
CA ILE A 50 4.07 0.29 10.69
C ILE A 50 5.46 0.63 10.16
N LEU A 51 6.51 0.39 10.95
CA LEU A 51 7.87 0.81 10.59
C LEU A 51 8.63 -0.31 9.86
N PRO A 52 9.60 0.03 8.99
CA PRO A 52 10.61 -0.90 8.51
C PRO A 52 11.38 -1.53 9.67
N GLN A 53 11.55 -2.86 9.63
CA GLN A 53 12.18 -3.61 10.71
C GLN A 53 13.70 -3.73 10.52
N TYR A 54 14.43 -4.21 11.54
CA TYR A 54 15.88 -4.46 11.49
C TYR A 54 16.73 -3.21 11.22
N ASN A 55 16.50 -2.17 12.04
CA ASN A 55 17.37 -1.01 12.10
C ASN A 55 18.75 -1.42 12.66
N ILE A 56 19.80 -1.15 11.88
CA ILE A 56 21.20 -1.25 12.28
C ILE A 56 21.76 0.18 12.18
N SER A 57 21.86 0.86 13.32
CA SER A 57 22.55 2.14 13.42
C SER A 57 24.05 1.87 13.36
N VAL A 58 24.71 2.26 12.26
CA VAL A 58 26.18 2.21 12.16
C VAL A 58 26.71 3.57 12.61
N PRO A 59 27.46 3.65 13.73
CA PRO A 59 28.08 4.91 14.14
C PRO A 59 29.19 5.26 13.14
N THR A 60 28.99 6.31 12.35
CA THR A 60 30.02 6.90 11.49
C THR A 60 30.54 8.17 12.16
N ALA A 61 31.82 8.50 11.96
CA ALA A 61 32.57 9.53 12.70
C ALA A 61 31.88 10.92 12.81
N ASP A 62 31.01 11.28 11.86
CA ASP A 62 30.32 12.59 11.83
C ASP A 62 28.78 12.50 11.82
N SER A 63 28.18 11.30 11.76
CA SER A 63 26.71 11.13 11.79
C SER A 63 26.30 9.66 12.03
N GLU A 64 25.20 9.43 12.75
CA GLU A 64 24.57 8.11 12.85
C GLU A 64 23.82 7.79 11.54
N THR A 65 24.46 7.06 10.63
CA THR A 65 23.81 6.59 9.39
C THR A 65 22.99 5.34 9.67
N VAL A 66 21.67 5.51 9.71
CA VAL A 66 20.69 4.46 10.00
C VAL A 66 20.46 3.60 8.76
N HIS A 67 20.92 2.35 8.80
CA HIS A 67 20.69 1.38 7.74
C HIS A 67 19.73 0.27 8.19
N TYR A 68 19.07 -0.38 7.23
CA TYR A 68 18.10 -1.42 7.49
C TYR A 68 18.46 -2.70 6.76
N HIS A 69 18.36 -3.83 7.46
CA HIS A 69 18.51 -5.17 6.88
C HIS A 69 17.14 -5.75 6.50
N TYR A 70 17.05 -6.67 5.53
CA TYR A 70 15.79 -7.35 5.22
C TYR A 70 15.56 -8.57 6.13
N GLY A 71 14.33 -8.86 6.53
CA GLY A 71 14.07 -10.07 7.31
C GLY A 71 12.60 -10.45 7.44
N PRO A 72 12.28 -11.60 8.05
CA PRO A 72 10.92 -12.15 8.08
C PRO A 72 9.91 -11.24 8.77
N LYS A 73 10.31 -10.39 9.72
CA LYS A 73 9.40 -9.43 10.36
C LYS A 73 8.86 -8.38 9.38
N ASP A 74 9.57 -8.11 8.28
CA ASP A 74 9.08 -7.20 7.23
C ASP A 74 7.81 -7.77 6.55
N LEU A 75 7.57 -9.08 6.59
CA LEU A 75 6.32 -9.68 6.07
C LEU A 75 5.08 -9.15 6.80
N VAL A 76 5.20 -8.92 8.11
CA VAL A 76 4.10 -8.38 8.92
C VAL A 76 3.85 -6.91 8.56
N THR A 77 4.92 -6.15 8.31
CA THR A 77 4.85 -4.79 7.79
C THR A 77 4.18 -4.78 6.42
N ILE A 78 4.61 -5.63 5.48
CA ILE A 78 4.00 -5.75 4.15
C ILE A 78 2.51 -6.07 4.25
N LEU A 79 2.12 -7.02 5.12
CA LEU A 79 0.72 -7.38 5.34
C LEU A 79 -0.13 -6.19 5.81
N PHE A 80 0.42 -5.35 6.71
CA PHE A 80 -0.25 -4.12 7.12
C PHE A 80 -0.43 -3.14 5.94
N TYR A 81 0.62 -2.93 5.15
CA TYR A 81 0.54 -2.03 3.98
C TYR A 81 -0.34 -2.58 2.84
N ILE A 82 -0.58 -3.90 2.77
CA ILE A 82 -1.59 -4.48 1.86
C ILE A 82 -2.98 -3.92 2.23
N PHE A 83 -3.36 -3.91 3.51
CA PHE A 83 -4.65 -3.34 3.93
C PHE A 83 -4.76 -1.85 3.62
N ILE A 84 -3.70 -1.09 3.89
CA ILE A 84 -3.64 0.34 3.51
C ILE A 84 -3.86 0.50 2.00
N THR A 85 -3.20 -0.33 1.19
CA THR A 85 -3.33 -0.26 -0.27
C THR A 85 -4.74 -0.62 -0.73
N ILE A 86 -5.39 -1.61 -0.12
CA ILE A 86 -6.80 -1.95 -0.41
C ILE A 86 -7.72 -0.75 -0.15
N ILE A 87 -7.55 -0.08 0.99
CA ILE A 87 -8.34 1.13 1.33
C ILE A 87 -8.09 2.23 0.30
N LEU A 88 -6.82 2.51 -0.02
CA LEU A 88 -6.46 3.53 -1.01
C LEU A 88 -7.01 3.21 -2.39
N HIS A 89 -6.94 1.95 -2.83
CA HIS A 89 -7.51 1.48 -4.08
C HIS A 89 -9.01 1.76 -4.13
N ALA A 90 -9.75 1.37 -3.08
CA ALA A 90 -11.19 1.59 -2.98
C ALA A 90 -11.55 3.09 -3.02
N VAL A 91 -10.79 3.93 -2.30
CA VAL A 91 -10.97 5.40 -2.31
C VAL A 91 -10.73 5.98 -3.70
N VAL A 92 -9.62 5.63 -4.36
CA VAL A 92 -9.34 6.10 -5.73
C VAL A 92 -10.44 5.66 -6.70
N GLN A 93 -10.93 4.43 -6.55
CA GLN A 93 -12.02 3.91 -7.38
C GLN A 93 -13.29 4.73 -7.20
N GLU A 94 -13.77 4.86 -5.96
CA GLU A 94 -15.05 5.50 -5.66
C GLU A 94 -15.06 7.02 -5.95
N TYR A 95 -13.98 7.71 -5.53
CA TYR A 95 -13.93 9.17 -5.56
C TYR A 95 -13.40 9.75 -6.87
N ILE A 96 -12.54 9.04 -7.59
CA ILE A 96 -11.90 9.54 -8.81
C ILE A 96 -12.45 8.80 -10.03
N LEU A 97 -12.20 7.51 -10.13
CA LEU A 97 -12.44 6.75 -11.37
C LEU A 97 -13.93 6.62 -11.68
N ASP A 98 -14.75 6.25 -10.71
CA ASP A 98 -16.18 6.11 -10.87
C ASP A 98 -16.86 7.45 -11.15
N LYS A 99 -16.34 8.56 -10.60
CA LYS A 99 -16.85 9.92 -10.91
C LYS A 99 -16.56 10.30 -12.36
N ILE A 100 -15.37 10.02 -12.86
CA ILE A 100 -14.99 10.27 -14.26
C ILE A 100 -15.80 9.38 -15.20
N SER A 101 -15.90 8.10 -14.89
CA SER A 101 -16.63 7.12 -15.70
C SER A 101 -18.12 7.45 -15.81
N LYS A 102 -18.74 7.89 -14.71
CA LYS A 102 -20.13 8.39 -14.70
C LYS A 102 -20.31 9.65 -15.56
N ARG A 103 -19.31 10.54 -15.62
CA ARG A 103 -19.37 11.72 -16.51
C ARG A 103 -19.19 11.38 -17.99
N LEU A 104 -18.44 10.32 -18.29
CA LEU A 104 -18.15 9.88 -19.66
C LEU A 104 -19.18 8.90 -20.24
N HIS A 105 -20.21 8.51 -19.46
CA HIS A 105 -21.27 7.58 -19.88
C HIS A 105 -20.74 6.29 -20.54
N LEU A 106 -19.68 5.69 -19.96
CA LEU A 106 -19.05 4.50 -20.53
C LEU A 106 -19.94 3.25 -20.40
N SER A 107 -19.87 2.36 -21.39
CA SER A 107 -20.53 1.05 -21.31
C SER A 107 -19.88 0.16 -20.25
N LYS A 108 -20.59 -0.86 -19.75
CA LYS A 108 -20.13 -1.73 -18.66
C LYS A 108 -18.76 -2.38 -18.92
N VAL A 109 -18.49 -2.81 -20.15
CA VAL A 109 -17.21 -3.42 -20.54
C VAL A 109 -16.08 -2.38 -20.55
N LYS A 110 -16.34 -1.19 -21.11
CA LYS A 110 -15.37 -0.09 -21.13
C LYS A 110 -15.08 0.45 -19.73
N HIS A 111 -16.09 0.47 -18.86
CA HIS A 111 -15.98 0.89 -17.47
C HIS A 111 -15.00 0.01 -16.69
N SER A 112 -15.13 -1.32 -16.78
CA SER A 112 -14.24 -2.25 -16.08
C SER A 112 -12.78 -2.07 -16.53
N LYS A 113 -12.54 -1.96 -17.85
CA LYS A 113 -11.20 -1.74 -18.39
C LYS A 113 -10.62 -0.37 -18.04
N PHE A 114 -11.46 0.65 -17.98
CA PHE A 114 -11.09 1.99 -17.55
C PHE A 114 -10.69 2.02 -16.07
N ASN A 115 -11.44 1.34 -15.19
CA ASN A 115 -11.10 1.29 -13.76
C ASN A 115 -9.77 0.58 -13.53
N GLU A 116 -9.57 -0.59 -14.15
CA GLU A 116 -8.31 -1.35 -14.06
C GLU A 116 -7.11 -0.51 -14.54
N SER A 117 -7.22 0.10 -15.72
CA SER A 117 -6.16 0.94 -16.28
C SER A 117 -5.95 2.23 -15.47
N GLY A 118 -7.03 2.83 -14.97
CA GLY A 118 -7.01 4.05 -14.18
C GLY A 118 -6.27 3.87 -12.85
N GLN A 119 -6.50 2.74 -12.17
CA GLN A 119 -5.78 2.39 -10.94
C GLN A 119 -4.28 2.24 -11.19
N LEU A 120 -3.91 1.55 -12.27
CA LEU A 120 -2.50 1.40 -12.66
C LEU A 120 -1.84 2.75 -12.97
N VAL A 121 -2.54 3.64 -13.68
CA VAL A 121 -2.03 4.99 -13.99
C VAL A 121 -1.79 5.79 -12.71
N VAL A 122 -2.75 5.82 -11.78
CA VAL A 122 -2.60 6.54 -10.50
C VAL A 122 -1.43 5.99 -9.70
N PHE A 123 -1.29 4.67 -9.63
CA PHE A 123 -0.19 4.03 -8.93
C PHE A 123 1.17 4.33 -9.57
N HIS A 124 1.33 4.10 -10.88
CA HIS A 124 2.59 4.33 -11.57
C HIS A 124 3.02 5.79 -11.52
N PHE A 125 2.08 6.73 -11.67
CA PHE A 125 2.37 8.15 -11.57
C PHE A 125 2.90 8.52 -10.17
N THR A 126 2.21 8.07 -9.13
CA THR A 126 2.63 8.32 -7.73
C THR A 126 3.97 7.63 -7.43
N SER A 127 4.15 6.40 -7.91
CA SER A 127 5.37 5.61 -7.73
C SER A 127 6.58 6.26 -8.43
N VAL A 128 6.41 6.83 -9.62
CA VAL A 128 7.47 7.56 -10.34
C VAL A 128 7.88 8.81 -9.59
N ILE A 129 6.92 9.60 -9.08
CA ILE A 129 7.23 10.81 -8.29
C ILE A 129 8.01 10.44 -7.04
N TRP A 130 7.58 9.40 -6.32
CA TRP A 130 8.27 8.95 -5.12
C TRP A 130 9.66 8.36 -5.43
N CYS A 131 9.78 7.52 -6.46
CA CYS A 131 11.04 6.98 -6.91
C CYS A 131 12.04 8.10 -7.27
N PHE A 132 11.57 9.13 -7.99
CA PHE A 132 12.39 10.30 -8.31
C PHE A 132 12.87 11.02 -7.04
N TYR A 133 12.00 11.20 -6.05
CA TYR A 133 12.38 11.76 -4.75
C TYR A 133 13.46 10.94 -4.05
N VAL A 134 13.34 9.60 -4.02
CA VAL A 134 14.34 8.71 -3.43
C VAL A 134 15.67 8.82 -4.16
N VAL A 135 15.65 8.79 -5.50
CA VAL A 135 16.83 8.88 -6.36
C VAL A 135 17.60 10.19 -6.19
N VAL A 136 16.89 11.30 -5.98
CA VAL A 136 17.50 12.60 -5.68
C VAL A 136 18.08 12.62 -4.27
N THR A 137 17.33 12.11 -3.28
CA THR A 137 17.73 12.16 -1.86
C THR A 137 18.96 11.30 -1.58
N GLU A 138 19.05 10.11 -2.18
CA GLU A 138 20.18 9.20 -2.02
C GLU A 138 21.35 9.52 -2.97
N GLY A 139 21.24 10.58 -3.78
CA GLY A 139 22.32 11.04 -4.66
C GLY A 139 22.62 10.13 -5.85
N TYR A 140 21.76 9.17 -6.19
CA TYR A 140 21.97 8.22 -7.28
C TYR A 140 22.09 8.87 -8.67
N LEU A 141 21.57 10.10 -8.85
CA LEU A 141 21.78 10.87 -10.08
C LEU A 141 23.24 11.34 -10.24
N THR A 142 23.91 11.63 -9.12
CA THR A 142 25.27 12.17 -9.13
C THR A 142 26.33 11.07 -9.26
N ASN A 143 26.08 9.91 -8.65
CA ASN A 143 26.93 8.74 -8.77
C ASN A 143 26.09 7.50 -9.11
N PRO A 144 25.72 7.28 -10.38
CA PRO A 144 24.90 6.13 -10.77
C PRO A 144 25.60 4.79 -10.51
N ARG A 145 26.95 4.81 -10.39
CA ARG A 145 27.75 3.61 -10.07
C ARG A 145 27.38 2.99 -8.73
N SER A 146 26.95 3.80 -7.77
CA SER A 146 26.61 3.33 -6.42
C SER A 146 25.44 2.33 -6.42
N LEU A 147 24.64 2.27 -7.48
CA LEU A 147 23.55 1.28 -7.60
C LEU A 147 24.07 -0.15 -7.70
N TRP A 148 25.27 -0.36 -8.26
CA TRP A 148 25.85 -1.68 -8.48
C TRP A 148 27.20 -1.90 -7.79
N GLU A 149 27.78 -0.85 -7.21
CA GLU A 149 28.93 -0.96 -6.31
C GLU A 149 28.53 -1.77 -5.06
N ASP A 150 29.42 -2.65 -4.56
CA ASP A 150 29.19 -3.49 -3.37
C ASP A 150 27.95 -4.41 -3.40
N TYR A 151 27.48 -4.77 -4.59
CA TYR A 151 26.41 -5.75 -4.75
C TYR A 151 26.84 -7.14 -4.24
N PRO A 152 26.02 -7.85 -3.45
CA PRO A 152 24.64 -7.53 -3.08
C PRO A 152 24.50 -6.53 -1.92
N HIS A 153 23.63 -5.54 -2.10
CA HIS A 153 23.27 -4.55 -1.06
C HIS A 153 22.45 -5.20 0.06
N VAL A 154 23.12 -5.54 1.16
CA VAL A 154 22.46 -6.11 2.34
C VAL A 154 21.85 -5.04 3.26
N HIS A 155 22.42 -3.84 3.23
CA HIS A 155 22.04 -2.70 4.06
C HIS A 155 21.44 -1.61 3.18
N LEU A 156 20.19 -1.24 3.47
CA LEU A 156 19.45 -0.24 2.70
C LEU A 156 19.11 0.98 3.57
N PRO A 157 19.16 2.20 3.01
CA PRO A 157 18.66 3.37 3.69
C PRO A 157 17.14 3.27 3.86
N PHE A 158 16.59 3.98 4.86
CA PHE A 158 15.18 3.93 5.22
C PHE A 158 14.26 4.16 4.00
N GLN A 159 14.52 5.21 3.23
CA GLN A 159 13.67 5.63 2.11
C GLN A 159 13.57 4.54 1.04
N VAL A 160 14.71 3.93 0.69
CA VAL A 160 14.79 2.87 -0.32
C VAL A 160 14.09 1.60 0.18
N LYS A 161 14.37 1.18 1.42
CA LYS A 161 13.72 0.00 1.99
C LYS A 161 12.21 0.19 2.06
N PHE A 162 11.76 1.32 2.58
CA PHE A 162 10.35 1.62 2.74
C PHE A 162 9.62 1.68 1.39
N PHE A 163 10.23 2.32 0.40
CA PHE A 163 9.73 2.32 -0.99
C PHE A 163 9.51 0.88 -1.48
N TYR A 164 10.51 -0.01 -1.39
CA TYR A 164 10.36 -1.40 -1.84
C TYR A 164 9.27 -2.18 -1.10
N LEU A 165 9.15 -2.02 0.22
CA LEU A 165 8.08 -2.67 0.99
C LEU A 165 6.69 -2.22 0.52
N CYS A 166 6.51 -0.93 0.27
CA CYS A 166 5.24 -0.38 -0.25
C CYS A 166 4.96 -0.85 -1.69
N GLN A 167 5.97 -0.91 -2.57
CA GLN A 167 5.79 -1.45 -3.92
C GLN A 167 5.34 -2.92 -3.86
N LEU A 168 5.98 -3.73 -3.01
CA LEU A 168 5.63 -5.13 -2.85
C LEU A 168 4.21 -5.30 -2.28
N ALA A 169 3.85 -4.49 -1.28
CA ALA A 169 2.49 -4.48 -0.72
C ALA A 169 1.45 -4.14 -1.81
N TYR A 170 1.75 -3.20 -2.71
CA TYR A 170 0.89 -2.93 -3.86
C TYR A 170 0.79 -4.13 -4.80
N TRP A 171 1.89 -4.75 -5.21
CA TRP A 171 1.76 -5.92 -6.11
C TRP A 171 0.98 -7.08 -5.47
N LEU A 172 1.11 -7.27 -4.16
CA LEU A 172 0.36 -8.30 -3.42
C LEU A 172 -1.11 -7.94 -3.22
N HIS A 173 -1.47 -6.66 -3.10
CA HIS A 173 -2.89 -6.24 -3.00
C HIS A 173 -3.68 -6.60 -4.26
N ALA A 174 -3.03 -6.77 -5.42
CA ALA A 174 -3.70 -7.17 -6.65
C ALA A 174 -4.34 -8.57 -6.54
N LEU A 175 -3.82 -9.46 -5.68
CA LEU A 175 -4.38 -10.81 -5.48
C LEU A 175 -5.80 -10.79 -4.89
N PRO A 176 -6.06 -10.15 -3.73
CA PRO A 176 -7.42 -10.03 -3.21
C PRO A 176 -8.31 -9.19 -4.13
N GLU A 177 -7.78 -8.16 -4.81
CA GLU A 177 -8.55 -7.35 -5.76
C GLU A 177 -9.08 -8.17 -6.94
N LEU A 178 -8.22 -9.00 -7.55
CA LEU A 178 -8.63 -9.94 -8.61
C LEU A 178 -9.68 -10.95 -8.13
N TYR A 179 -9.66 -11.31 -6.85
CA TYR A 179 -10.68 -12.17 -6.24
C TYR A 179 -12.01 -11.42 -6.07
N PHE A 180 -12.00 -10.14 -5.69
CA PHE A 180 -13.19 -9.32 -5.52
C PHE A 180 -13.89 -8.95 -6.84
N GLN A 181 -13.16 -8.95 -7.96
CA GLN A 181 -13.69 -8.64 -9.28
C GLN A 181 -14.46 -9.78 -9.95
N LYS A 182 -14.38 -11.02 -9.43
CA LYS A 182 -15.10 -12.20 -9.94
C LYS A 182 -16.49 -12.33 -9.35
#